data_AF-D5MGF0-F1
#
_entry.id   AF-D5MGF0-F1
#
_cell.length_a   1.000
_cell.length_b   1.000
_cell.length_c   1.000
_cell.angle_alpha   90.00
_cell.angle_beta   90.00
_cell.angle_gamma   90.00
#
_symmetry.space_group_name_H-M   'P 1'
#
loop_
_entity.id
_entity.type
_entity.pdbx_description
1 polymer ?
#
loop_
_entity_poly.entity_id
_entity_poly.type
_entity_poly.pdbx_seq_one_letter_code
_entity_poly.pdbx_strand_id
1 'polypeptide(L)'
;MNAEETTRQHDEILELTLQQREAIGSGDLEGLLALLARRETLLASLAAQDGVRCQTWRRQIAELDSANEAALLAWREQAAVELASIRRGRTGLGGYRACAPAENAFIDRIS
;
A
#
# COMPACT_ATOMS: atom_id res chain seq x y z
N MET A 1 13.43 30.17 -13.81
CA MET A 1 12.19 29.36 -13.86
C MET A 1 11.00 30.29 -13.66
N ASN A 2 9.94 30.18 -14.46
CA ASN A 2 8.82 31.14 -14.46
C ASN A 2 7.77 30.77 -13.40
N ALA A 3 7.04 31.75 -12.85
CA ALA A 3 6.05 31.54 -11.78
C ALA A 3 4.89 30.61 -12.19
N GLU A 4 4.58 30.56 -13.50
CA GLU A 4 3.63 29.63 -14.10
C GLU A 4 4.11 28.17 -14.03
N GLU A 5 5.41 27.93 -14.25
CA GLU A 5 5.99 26.59 -14.19
C GLU A 5 5.96 26.06 -12.75
N THR A 6 6.23 26.90 -11.75
CA THR A 6 6.11 26.48 -10.34
C THR A 6 4.68 26.14 -9.97
N THR A 7 3.70 26.90 -10.48
CA THR A 7 2.28 26.61 -10.22
C THR A 7 1.91 25.27 -10.84
N ARG A 8 2.32 25.02 -12.09
CA ARG A 8 2.10 23.73 -12.76
C ARG A 8 2.73 22.56 -12.00
N GLN A 9 3.97 22.73 -11.53
CA GLN A 9 4.65 21.72 -10.72
C GLN A 9 3.90 21.43 -9.41
N HIS A 10 3.37 22.46 -8.76
CA HIS A 10 2.56 22.29 -7.56
C HIS A 10 1.28 21.50 -7.85
N ASP A 11 0.54 21.87 -8.91
CA ASP A 11 -0.69 21.19 -9.31
C ASP A 11 -0.42 19.70 -9.66
N GLU A 12 0.67 19.41 -10.38
CA GLU A 12 1.11 18.04 -10.68
C GLU A 12 1.42 17.25 -9.39
N ILE A 13 2.06 17.88 -8.40
CA ILE A 13 2.32 17.22 -7.11
C ILE A 13 1.01 16.91 -6.37
N LEU A 14 0.02 17.81 -6.40
CA LEU A 14 -1.28 17.56 -5.78
C LEU A 14 -1.99 16.38 -6.45
N GLU A 15 -2.01 16.35 -7.78
CA GLU A 15 -2.61 15.26 -8.54
C GLU A 15 -1.95 13.91 -8.21
N LEU A 16 -0.61 13.86 -8.22
CA LEU A 16 0.13 12.65 -7.84
C LEU A 16 -0.17 12.22 -6.40
N THR A 17 -0.34 13.16 -5.48
CA THR A 17 -0.64 12.85 -4.08
C THR A 17 -2.04 12.25 -3.91
N LEU A 18 -3.00 12.65 -4.75
CA LEU A 18 -4.34 12.05 -4.81
C LEU A 18 -4.31 10.67 -5.46
N GLN A 19 -3.59 10.50 -6.57
CA GLN A 19 -3.41 9.19 -7.23
C GLN A 19 -2.74 8.17 -6.30
N GLN A 20 -1.80 8.61 -5.46
CA GLN A 20 -1.22 7.75 -4.42
C GLN A 20 -2.28 7.24 -3.44
N ARG A 21 -3.25 8.07 -3.06
CA ARG A 21 -4.34 7.65 -2.17
C ARG A 21 -5.24 6.59 -2.82
N GLU A 22 -5.52 6.75 -4.10
CA GLU A 22 -6.28 5.76 -4.86
C GLU A 22 -5.53 4.43 -5.01
N ALA A 23 -4.22 4.50 -5.26
CA ALA A 23 -3.35 3.31 -5.31
C ALA A 23 -3.30 2.59 -3.95
N ILE A 24 -3.21 3.33 -2.84
CA ILE A 24 -3.31 2.77 -1.48
C ILE A 24 -4.67 2.09 -1.27
N GLY A 25 -5.76 2.76 -1.64
CA GLY A 25 -7.12 2.24 -1.47
C GLY A 25 -7.44 1.00 -2.30
N SER A 26 -6.82 0.88 -3.48
CA SER A 26 -6.96 -0.28 -4.38
C SER A 26 -5.94 -1.39 -4.12
N GLY A 27 -4.90 -1.12 -3.31
CA GLY A 27 -3.81 -2.06 -3.06
C GLY A 27 -2.81 -2.19 -4.22
N ASP A 28 -2.81 -1.24 -5.16
CA ASP A 28 -1.86 -1.20 -6.28
C ASP A 28 -0.48 -0.71 -5.82
N LEU A 29 0.33 -1.64 -5.33
CA LEU A 29 1.68 -1.34 -4.84
C LEU A 29 2.63 -0.92 -5.97
N GLU A 30 2.49 -1.50 -7.16
CA GLU A 30 3.37 -1.20 -8.30
C GLU A 30 3.10 0.23 -8.82
N GLY A 31 1.82 0.58 -9.00
CA GLY A 31 1.40 1.93 -9.32
C GLY A 31 1.84 2.93 -8.26
N LEU A 32 1.69 2.59 -6.97
CA LEU A 32 2.12 3.46 -5.87
C LEU A 32 3.63 3.76 -5.92
N LEU A 33 4.48 2.76 -6.18
CA LEU A 33 5.93 2.95 -6.28
C LEU A 33 6.32 3.83 -7.47
N ALA A 34 5.66 3.66 -8.62
CA ALA A 34 5.88 4.50 -9.79
C ALA A 34 5.50 5.97 -9.52
N LEU A 35 4.37 6.19 -8.85
CA LEU A 35 3.91 7.52 -8.46
C LEU A 35 4.87 8.20 -7.46
N LEU A 36 5.40 7.45 -6.48
CA LEU A 36 6.39 7.96 -5.52
C LEU A 36 7.68 8.41 -6.22
N ALA A 37 8.25 7.58 -7.10
CA ALA A 37 9.47 7.94 -7.83
C ALA A 37 9.30 9.19 -8.69
N ARG A 38 8.15 9.33 -9.37
CA ARG A 38 7.81 10.53 -10.15
C ARG A 38 7.71 11.77 -9.27
N ARG A 39 7.04 11.64 -8.12
CA ARG A 39 6.80 12.75 -7.19
C ARG A 39 8.07 13.24 -6.50
N GLU A 40 8.98 12.36 -6.12
CA GLU A 40 10.27 12.72 -5.51
C GLU A 40 11.07 13.66 -6.41
N THR A 41 11.09 13.38 -7.71
CA THR A 41 11.78 14.22 -8.70
C THR A 41 11.20 15.63 -8.76
N LEU A 42 9.86 15.76 -8.68
CA LEU A 42 9.17 17.05 -8.68
C LEU A 42 9.37 17.82 -7.38
N LEU A 43 9.32 17.15 -6.23
CA LEU A 43 9.56 17.78 -4.93
C LEU A 43 10.97 18.35 -4.81
N ALA A 44 11.98 17.63 -5.31
CA ALA A 44 13.35 18.15 -5.36
C ALA A 44 13.45 19.46 -6.15
N SER A 45 12.70 19.58 -7.26
CA SER A 45 12.65 20.79 -8.07
C SER A 45 11.91 21.95 -7.37
N LEU A 46 10.90 21.65 -6.55
CA LEU A 46 10.13 22.64 -5.78
C LEU A 46 10.84 23.08 -4.48
N ALA A 47 11.67 22.21 -3.91
CA ALA A 47 12.47 22.49 -2.71
C ALA A 47 13.55 23.55 -2.95
N ALA A 48 14.08 23.65 -4.16
CA ALA A 48 15.09 24.64 -4.55
C ALA A 48 14.56 26.08 -4.69
N GLN A 49 13.28 26.32 -4.40
CA GLN A 49 12.60 27.60 -4.64
C GLN A 49 12.19 28.27 -3.33
N ASP A 50 12.43 29.57 -3.18
CA ASP A 50 12.09 30.30 -1.97
C ASP A 50 10.97 31.33 -2.16
N GLY A 51 10.11 31.44 -1.16
CA GLY A 51 8.99 32.38 -1.14
C GLY A 51 7.81 31.91 -0.27
N VAL A 52 7.01 32.86 0.21
CA VAL A 52 5.83 32.59 1.07
C VAL A 52 4.85 31.61 0.42
N ARG A 53 4.65 31.72 -0.90
CA ARG A 53 3.77 30.82 -1.66
C ARG A 53 4.27 29.38 -1.65
N CYS A 54 5.57 29.18 -1.88
CA CYS A 54 6.21 27.86 -1.82
C CYS A 54 6.13 27.24 -0.42
N GLN A 55 6.20 28.05 0.64
CA GLN A 55 6.03 27.57 2.02
C GLN A 55 4.60 27.08 2.28
N THR A 56 3.57 27.81 1.81
CA THR A 56 2.18 27.38 1.89
C THR A 56 1.95 26.06 1.14
N TRP A 57 2.47 25.96 -0.08
CA TRP A 57 2.37 24.75 -0.88
C TRP A 57 3.06 23.55 -0.21
N ARG A 58 4.27 23.72 0.33
CA ARG A 58 4.95 22.67 1.09
C ARG A 58 4.14 22.20 2.29
N ARG A 59 3.48 23.11 3.00
CA ARG A 59 2.62 22.74 4.14
C ARG A 59 1.43 21.89 3.70
N GLN A 60 0.73 22.30 2.63
CA GLN A 60 -0.40 21.54 2.08
C GLN A 60 0.03 20.14 1.62
N ILE A 61 1.16 20.05 0.92
CA ILE A 61 1.76 18.78 0.47
C ILE A 61 2.05 17.88 1.68
N ALA A 62 2.66 18.43 2.73
CA ALA A 62 2.98 17.67 3.95
C ALA A 62 1.73 17.17 4.70
N GLU A 63 0.65 17.95 4.72
CA GLU A 63 -0.63 17.52 5.31
C GLU A 63 -1.24 16.34 4.54
N LEU A 64 -1.22 16.38 3.21
CA LEU A 64 -1.68 15.27 2.37
C LEU A 64 -0.79 14.03 2.54
N ASP A 65 0.53 14.21 2.66
CA ASP A 65 1.49 13.14 2.91
C ASP A 65 1.22 12.42 4.23
N SER A 66 1.03 13.18 5.30
CA SER A 66 0.67 12.62 6.61
C SER A 66 -0.60 11.77 6.54
N ALA A 67 -1.60 12.23 5.79
CA ALA A 67 -2.82 11.46 5.60
C ALA A 67 -2.63 10.21 4.71
N ASN A 68 -1.73 10.23 3.72
CA ASN A 68 -1.36 9.05 2.92
C ASN A 68 -0.57 8.03 3.76
N GLU A 69 0.33 8.50 4.61
CA GLU A 69 1.07 7.66 5.56
C GLU A 69 0.14 6.95 6.53
N ALA A 70 -0.85 7.67 7.08
CA ALA A 70 -1.88 7.07 7.94
C ALA A 70 -2.68 5.99 7.19
N ALA A 71 -3.03 6.21 5.92
CA ALA A 71 -3.73 5.22 5.11
C ALA A 71 -2.87 3.96 4.85
N LEU A 72 -1.57 4.13 4.59
CA LEU A 72 -0.63 3.01 4.44
C LEU A 72 -0.47 2.20 5.73
N LEU A 73 -0.43 2.87 6.88
CA LEU A 73 -0.37 2.20 8.17
C LEU A 73 -1.63 1.37 8.43
N ALA A 74 -2.81 1.92 8.16
CA ALA A 74 -4.07 1.19 8.27
C ALA A 74 -4.11 -0.03 7.31
N TRP A 75 -3.66 0.14 6.07
CA TRP A 75 -3.55 -0.96 5.11
C TRP A 75 -2.61 -2.07 5.61
N ARG A 76 -1.45 -1.70 6.16
CA ARG A 76 -0.50 -2.64 6.78
C ARG A 76 -1.12 -3.40 7.96
N GLU A 77 -1.86 -2.73 8.82
CA GLU A 77 -2.54 -3.36 9.95
C GLU A 77 -3.59 -4.36 9.48
N GLN A 78 -4.39 -3.99 8.48
CA GLN A 78 -5.38 -4.89 7.88
C GLN A 78 -4.71 -6.13 7.27
N ALA A 79 -3.64 -5.95 6.49
CA ALA A 79 -2.88 -7.06 5.93
C ALA A 79 -2.32 -8.00 7.03
N ALA A 80 -1.86 -7.46 8.16
CA ALA A 80 -1.40 -8.26 9.29
C ALA A 80 -2.53 -9.09 9.93
N VAL A 81 -3.74 -8.51 10.06
CA VAL A 81 -4.92 -9.21 10.57
C VAL A 81 -5.36 -10.35 9.63
N GLU A 82 -5.36 -10.11 8.32
CA GLU A 82 -5.68 -11.11 7.31
C GLU A 82 -4.67 -12.27 7.33
N LEU A 83 -3.37 -11.96 7.37
CA LEU A 83 -2.30 -12.96 7.49
C LEU A 83 -2.42 -13.78 8.78
N ALA A 84 -2.75 -13.15 9.91
CA ALA A 84 -2.98 -13.86 11.17
C ALA A 84 -4.19 -14.81 11.07
N SER A 85 -5.25 -14.40 10.38
CA SER A 85 -6.44 -15.22 10.14
C SER A 85 -6.15 -16.39 9.21
N ILE A 86 -5.37 -16.21 8.14
CA ILE A 86 -4.90 -17.29 7.27
C ILE A 86 -4.04 -18.29 8.06
N ARG A 87 -3.09 -17.81 8.88
CA ARG A 87 -2.26 -18.67 9.74
C ARG A 87 -3.11 -19.49 10.70
N ARG A 88 -4.09 -18.87 11.36
CA ARG A 88 -5.02 -19.55 12.27
C ARG A 88 -5.91 -20.56 11.55
N GLY A 89 -6.45 -20.21 10.38
CA GLY A 89 -7.26 -21.12 9.55
C GLY A 89 -6.47 -22.33 9.08
N ARG A 90 -5.20 -22.13 8.70
CA ARG A 90 -4.27 -23.21 8.35
C ARG A 90 -3.95 -24.11 9.54
N THR A 91 -3.77 -23.57 10.75
CA THR A 91 -3.61 -24.38 11.97
C THR A 91 -4.91 -25.09 12.36
N GLY A 92 -6.08 -24.51 12.11
CA GLY A 92 -7.39 -25.15 12.32
C GLY A 92 -7.61 -26.34 11.38
N LEU A 93 -7.18 -26.24 10.12
CA LEU A 93 -7.15 -27.36 9.16
C LEU A 93 -6.05 -28.39 9.48
N GLY A 94 -5.02 -28.02 10.24
CA GLY A 94 -4.03 -28.94 10.79
C GLY A 94 -4.61 -29.95 11.78
N GLY A 95 -5.76 -29.66 12.39
CA GLY A 95 -6.54 -30.59 13.20
C GLY A 95 -7.42 -31.57 12.40
N TYR A 96 -7.68 -31.27 11.12
CA TYR A 96 -8.44 -32.15 10.21
C TYR A 96 -7.55 -33.11 9.42
N ARG A 97 -6.34 -33.42 9.92
CA ARG A 97 -5.43 -34.39 9.31
C ARG A 97 -4.95 -35.44 10.29
N ALA A 98 -5.87 -36.18 10.92
CA ALA A 98 -5.58 -37.49 11.55
C ALA A 98 -6.83 -38.30 11.96
N CYS A 99 -7.99 -38.16 11.30
CA CYS A 99 -9.14 -39.05 11.57
C CYS A 99 -9.57 -39.78 10.29
N ALA A 100 -8.83 -40.84 9.96
CA ALA A 100 -9.36 -42.09 9.39
C ALA A 100 -8.23 -43.10 9.15
N PRO A 101 -8.02 -44.10 10.03
CA PRO A 101 -7.68 -45.43 9.57
C PRO A 101 -9.00 -46.12 9.20
N ALA A 102 -9.52 -45.83 8.01
CA ALA A 102 -10.59 -46.63 7.44
C ALA A 102 -9.96 -47.91 6.88
N GLU A 103 -10.03 -48.97 7.68
CA GLU A 103 -10.30 -50.34 7.25
C GLU A 103 -9.70 -50.80 5.91
N ASN A 104 -8.40 -51.13 5.91
CA ASN A 104 -7.81 -52.03 4.90
C ASN A 104 -7.61 -53.44 5.49
N ALA A 105 -8.69 -54.06 5.97
CA ALA A 105 -8.67 -55.46 6.43
C ALA A 105 -9.72 -56.34 5.72
N PHE A 106 -10.15 -55.97 4.51
CA PHE A 106 -11.06 -56.78 3.69
C PHE A 106 -10.44 -57.34 2.41
N ILE A 107 -9.19 -56.98 2.07
CA ILE A 107 -8.48 -57.58 0.93
C ILE A 107 -7.34 -58.44 1.45
N ASP A 108 -7.69 -59.54 2.12
CA ASP A 108 -6.77 -60.67 2.31
C ASP A 108 -7.55 -62.02 2.39
N ARG A 109 -8.64 -62.12 1.62
CA ARG A 109 -9.43 -63.36 1.48
C ARG A 109 -9.61 -63.84 0.04
N ILE A 110 -8.83 -63.32 -0.92
CA ILE A 110 -8.76 -63.89 -2.27
C ILE A 110 -7.33 -63.75 -2.80
N SER A 111 -6.43 -64.63 -2.35
CA SER A 111 -5.45 -65.39 -3.15
C SER A 111 -4.59 -66.26 -2.25
#